data_AF-A0A2E3YCA8-F1
#
_entry.id   AF-A0A2E3YCA8-F1
#
_cell.length_a   1.000
_cell.length_b   1.000
_cell.length_c   1.000
_cell.angle_alpha   90.00
_cell.angle_beta   90.00
_cell.angle_gamma   90.00
#
_symmetry.space_group_name_H-M   'P 1'
#
loop_
_entity.id
_entity.type
_entity.pdbx_description
1 polymer ?
#
loop_
_entity_poly.entity_id
_entity_poly.type
_entity_poly.pdbx_seq_one_letter_code
_entity_poly.pdbx_strand_id
1 'polypeptide(L)'
;MTMRERLERMPVASPIWAQRYPELLTIWEEEAAAPKGNIIRRNVCQGGVWDGLREDARSYVELSANLVADDVGLEGTAPRFGLRADSLAHSIGFQQIPLEQVGPRDPSTR
;
A
#
# COMPACT_ATOMS: atom_id res chain seq x y z
N MET A 1 -9.23 -3.07 25.53
CA MET A 1 -10.20 -2.39 24.65
C MET A 1 -10.00 -2.89 23.22
N THR A 2 -11.04 -3.41 22.59
CA THR A 2 -10.99 -4.01 21.23
C THR A 2 -11.25 -2.97 20.13
N MET A 3 -11.00 -3.31 18.87
CA MET A 3 -11.38 -2.48 17.72
C MET A 3 -12.88 -2.19 17.69
N ARG A 4 -13.71 -3.20 17.99
CA ARG A 4 -15.17 -3.09 18.01
C ARG A 4 -15.65 -2.07 19.03
N GLU A 5 -15.17 -2.17 20.25
CA GLU A 5 -15.51 -1.21 21.33
C GLU A 5 -15.10 0.23 20.98
N ARG A 6 -14.07 0.43 20.15
CA ARG A 6 -13.65 1.77 19.70
C ARG A 6 -14.64 2.34 18.69
N LEU A 7 -15.08 1.51 17.76
CA LEU A 7 -16.05 1.93 16.74
C LEU A 7 -17.43 2.21 17.35
N GLU A 8 -17.90 1.38 18.29
CA GLU A 8 -19.19 1.57 18.98
C GLU A 8 -19.25 2.85 19.83
N ARG A 9 -18.10 3.39 20.25
CA ARG A 9 -18.03 4.69 20.94
C ARG A 9 -18.06 5.89 20.00
N MET A 10 -17.87 5.67 18.69
CA MET A 10 -17.97 6.74 17.70
C MET A 10 -19.43 6.98 17.33
N PRO A 11 -19.82 8.23 17.04
CA PRO A 11 -21.20 8.56 16.65
C PRO A 11 -21.45 8.22 15.17
N VAL A 12 -21.16 6.98 14.75
CA VAL A 12 -21.24 6.53 13.35
C VAL A 12 -22.66 6.62 12.77
N ALA A 13 -23.68 6.51 13.63
CA ALA A 13 -25.09 6.68 13.27
C ALA A 13 -25.53 8.14 13.11
N SER A 14 -24.68 9.12 13.46
CA SER A 14 -25.02 10.54 13.27
C SER A 14 -24.99 10.92 11.79
N PRO A 15 -25.76 11.94 11.37
CA PRO A 15 -25.87 12.30 9.95
C PRO A 15 -24.54 12.61 9.26
N ILE A 16 -23.56 13.17 9.98
CA ILE A 16 -22.24 13.53 9.42
C ILE A 16 -21.48 12.27 8.97
N TRP A 17 -21.56 11.21 9.77
CA TRP A 17 -20.87 9.95 9.49
C TRP A 17 -21.68 9.07 8.55
N ALA A 18 -22.98 8.87 8.84
CA ALA A 18 -23.85 7.99 8.08
C ALA A 18 -24.01 8.41 6.60
N GLN A 19 -23.99 9.71 6.30
CA GLN A 19 -24.06 10.18 4.91
C GLN A 19 -22.77 9.96 4.13
N ARG A 20 -21.62 10.05 4.80
CA ARG A 20 -20.30 9.96 4.17
C ARG A 20 -19.79 8.52 4.08
N TYR A 21 -20.14 7.69 5.07
CA TYR A 21 -19.67 6.32 5.25
C TYR A 21 -20.83 5.41 5.67
N PRO A 22 -21.85 5.23 4.81
CA PRO A 22 -23.04 4.44 5.13
C PRO A 22 -22.70 2.99 5.51
N GLU A 23 -21.59 2.44 5.01
CA GLU A 23 -21.12 1.08 5.26
C GLU A 23 -20.75 0.83 6.73
N LEU A 24 -20.43 1.88 7.50
CA LEU A 24 -20.12 1.75 8.94
C LEU A 24 -21.33 1.34 9.78
N LEU A 25 -22.55 1.56 9.29
CA LEU A 25 -23.78 1.20 10.00
C LEU A 25 -23.99 -0.31 10.07
N THR A 26 -23.54 -1.04 9.05
CA THR A 26 -23.76 -2.48 8.86
C THR A 26 -22.44 -3.27 8.87
N ILE A 27 -21.32 -2.64 9.20
CA ILE A 27 -19.98 -3.26 9.14
C ILE A 27 -19.86 -4.56 9.94
N TRP A 28 -20.64 -4.74 11.00
CA TRP A 28 -20.67 -5.94 11.83
C TRP A 28 -21.60 -7.05 11.34
N GLU A 29 -22.52 -6.72 10.44
CA GLU A 29 -23.52 -7.65 9.89
C GLU A 29 -22.92 -8.51 8.76
N GLU A 30 -21.77 -8.09 8.25
CA GLU A 30 -20.97 -8.82 7.27
C GLU A 30 -19.73 -9.47 7.90
N GLU A 31 -18.82 -9.97 7.05
CA GLU A 31 -17.49 -10.43 7.42
C GLU A 31 -16.56 -9.26 7.83
N ALA A 32 -16.81 -8.69 9.00
CA ALA A 32 -16.13 -7.47 9.48
C ALA A 32 -14.60 -7.61 9.63
N ALA A 33 -14.11 -8.84 9.81
CA ALA A 33 -12.68 -9.14 9.96
C ALA A 33 -12.00 -9.52 8.64
N ALA A 34 -12.75 -9.68 7.54
CA ALA A 34 -12.17 -9.97 6.25
C ALA A 34 -11.41 -8.75 5.71
N PRO A 35 -10.27 -8.93 5.01
CA PRO A 35 -9.42 -7.84 4.51
C PRO A 35 -10.00 -7.21 3.23
N LYS A 36 -11.28 -6.82 3.27
CA LYS A 36 -12.03 -6.29 2.14
C LYS A 36 -11.44 -4.95 1.66
N GLY A 37 -11.41 -4.77 0.34
CA GLY A 37 -10.99 -3.51 -0.28
C GLY A 37 -9.48 -3.26 -0.29
N ASN A 38 -8.67 -4.24 0.14
CA ASN A 38 -7.22 -4.14 0.05
C ASN A 38 -6.75 -4.29 -1.40
N ILE A 39 -5.94 -3.33 -1.85
CA ILE A 39 -5.30 -3.35 -3.17
C ILE A 39 -3.78 -3.33 -2.95
N ILE A 40 -3.11 -4.42 -3.32
CA ILE A 40 -1.65 -4.53 -3.30
C ILE A 40 -1.21 -4.43 -4.75
N ARG A 41 -0.73 -3.25 -5.15
CA ARG A 41 -0.34 -3.01 -6.55
C ARG A 41 0.98 -2.27 -6.67
N ARG A 42 1.70 -2.54 -7.77
CA ARG A 42 2.96 -1.87 -8.10
C ARG A 42 3.95 -1.91 -6.94
N ASN A 43 4.15 -3.08 -6.34
CA ASN A 43 5.27 -3.32 -5.44
C ASN A 43 6.35 -4.14 -6.14
N VAL A 44 7.55 -4.12 -5.56
CA VAL A 44 8.73 -4.87 -6.01
C VAL A 44 9.16 -5.79 -4.87
N CYS A 45 9.31 -7.08 -5.18
CA CYS A 45 9.87 -8.08 -4.27
C CYS A 45 11.05 -8.76 -4.95
N GLN A 46 12.23 -8.65 -4.32
CA GLN A 46 13.45 -9.32 -4.74
C GLN A 46 13.74 -10.53 -3.85
N GLY A 47 14.27 -11.60 -4.44
CA GLY A 47 14.59 -12.85 -3.74
C GLY A 47 13.49 -13.89 -3.81
N GLY A 48 12.52 -13.69 -4.71
CA GLY A 48 11.45 -14.65 -4.97
C GLY A 48 10.37 -14.70 -3.87
N VAL A 49 9.52 -15.74 -3.97
CA VAL A 49 8.32 -16.06 -3.17
C VAL A 49 7.62 -14.86 -2.54
N TRP A 50 6.56 -14.40 -3.19
CA TRP A 50 5.73 -13.33 -2.67
C TRP A 50 4.24 -13.58 -2.90
N ASP A 51 3.54 -13.73 -1.79
CA ASP A 51 2.36 -12.95 -1.39
C ASP A 51 1.92 -13.36 0.03
N GLY A 52 2.30 -14.56 0.48
CA GLY A 52 2.03 -15.08 1.84
C GLY A 52 0.55 -15.07 2.20
N LEU A 53 -0.32 -14.89 1.19
CA LEU A 53 -1.71 -14.57 1.40
C LEU A 53 -2.43 -15.86 1.75
N ARG A 54 -3.09 -15.86 2.90
CA ARG A 54 -3.96 -16.98 3.29
C ARG A 54 -5.01 -17.20 2.21
N GLU A 55 -5.32 -18.45 1.94
CA GLU A 55 -6.25 -18.83 0.88
C GLU A 55 -7.65 -18.22 1.09
N ASP A 56 -8.12 -18.20 2.35
CA ASP A 56 -9.40 -17.60 2.74
C ASP A 56 -9.45 -16.07 2.63
N ALA A 57 -8.30 -15.41 2.51
CA ALA A 57 -8.22 -13.97 2.29
C ALA A 57 -8.12 -13.59 0.80
N ARG A 58 -7.79 -14.54 -0.08
CA ARG A 58 -7.39 -14.25 -1.47
C ARG A 58 -8.49 -13.60 -2.29
N SER A 59 -9.75 -13.96 -2.07
CA SER A 59 -10.90 -13.36 -2.76
C SER A 59 -11.16 -11.90 -2.41
N TYR A 60 -10.61 -11.40 -1.29
CA TYR A 60 -10.84 -10.04 -0.80
C TYR A 60 -9.78 -9.04 -1.23
N VAL A 61 -8.65 -9.51 -1.77
CA VAL A 61 -7.47 -8.69 -2.06
C VAL A 61 -7.24 -8.61 -3.57
N GLU A 62 -7.15 -7.39 -4.09
CA GLU A 62 -6.71 -7.17 -5.46
C GLU A 62 -5.17 -7.15 -5.52
N LEU A 63 -4.59 -8.09 -6.27
CA LEU A 63 -3.16 -8.12 -6.60
C LEU A 63 -2.97 -7.69 -8.05
N SER A 64 -2.29 -6.57 -8.31
CA SER A 64 -2.11 -6.09 -9.69
C SER A 64 -0.76 -5.41 -9.93
N ALA A 65 -0.15 -5.66 -11.10
CA ALA A 65 1.10 -5.02 -11.55
C ALA A 65 2.28 -5.07 -10.53
N ASN A 66 2.39 -6.18 -9.81
CA ASN A 66 3.42 -6.44 -8.82
C ASN A 66 4.60 -7.18 -9.47
N LEU A 67 5.84 -6.72 -9.24
CA LEU A 67 7.05 -7.36 -9.76
C LEU A 67 7.66 -8.27 -8.68
N VAL A 68 7.65 -9.58 -8.94
CA VAL A 68 8.29 -10.59 -8.10
C VAL A 68 9.39 -11.25 -8.92
N ALA A 69 10.64 -11.17 -8.49
CA ALA A 69 11.74 -11.84 -9.18
C ALA A 69 12.91 -12.14 -8.22
N ASP A 70 13.78 -13.06 -8.60
CA ASP A 70 15.04 -13.30 -7.87
C ASP A 70 15.96 -12.08 -7.95
N ASP A 71 15.99 -11.41 -9.10
CA ASP A 71 16.64 -10.12 -9.32
C ASP A 71 15.67 -9.14 -10.00
N VAL A 72 15.42 -8.02 -9.34
CA VAL A 72 14.57 -6.92 -9.83
C VAL A 72 15.41 -5.77 -10.37
N GLY A 73 16.73 -5.89 -10.36
CA GLY A 73 17.67 -4.85 -10.75
C GLY A 73 17.90 -3.79 -9.69
N LEU A 74 17.80 -4.13 -8.40
CA LEU A 74 18.31 -3.27 -7.34
C LEU A 74 19.85 -3.28 -7.36
N GLU A 75 20.44 -2.11 -7.16
CA GLU A 75 21.89 -1.92 -7.08
C GLU A 75 22.28 -1.08 -5.86
N GLY A 76 23.57 -1.09 -5.53
CA GLY A 76 24.12 -0.38 -4.38
C GLY A 76 24.16 -1.24 -3.11
N THR A 77 24.41 -0.57 -1.98
CA THR A 77 24.58 -1.22 -0.67
C THR A 77 23.88 -0.39 0.40
N ALA A 78 23.34 -1.06 1.41
CA ALA A 78 22.66 -0.37 2.51
C ALA A 78 23.52 0.79 3.09
N PRO A 79 22.92 1.96 3.34
CA PRO A 79 21.50 2.29 3.20
C PRO A 79 21.10 2.86 1.81
N ARG A 80 22.01 2.86 0.82
CA ARG A 80 21.80 3.48 -0.49
C ARG A 80 21.56 2.43 -1.57
N PHE A 81 20.29 2.25 -1.88
CA PHE A 81 19.84 1.41 -2.99
C PHE A 81 19.41 2.27 -4.18
N GLY A 82 19.75 1.83 -5.37
CA GLY A 82 19.30 2.38 -6.65
C GLY A 82 18.60 1.30 -7.48
N LEU A 83 18.12 1.69 -8.66
CA LEU A 83 17.63 0.77 -9.68
C LEU A 83 18.54 0.88 -10.90
N ARG A 84 19.00 -0.27 -11.39
CA ARG A 84 19.71 -0.34 -12.67
C ARG A 84 18.82 0.22 -13.78
N ALA A 85 19.42 0.87 -14.78
CA ALA A 85 18.70 1.50 -15.89
C ALA A 85 17.81 0.53 -16.68
N ASP A 86 18.14 -0.76 -16.67
CA ASP A 86 17.41 -1.84 -17.33
C ASP A 86 16.47 -2.61 -16.38
N SER A 87 16.20 -2.11 -15.17
CA SER A 87 15.30 -2.73 -14.21
C SER A 87 13.86 -2.81 -14.75
N LEU A 88 13.24 -3.99 -14.64
CA LEU A 88 11.82 -4.18 -14.93
C LEU A 88 10.90 -3.36 -14.00
N ALA A 89 11.40 -2.88 -12.85
CA ALA A 89 10.62 -2.04 -11.94
C ALA A 89 10.18 -0.73 -12.62
N HIS A 90 10.94 -0.24 -13.59
CA HIS A 90 10.54 0.93 -14.39
C HIS A 90 9.23 0.72 -15.16
N SER A 91 8.97 -0.51 -15.62
CA SER A 91 7.73 -0.84 -16.37
C SER A 91 6.45 -0.73 -15.52
N ILE A 92 6.58 -0.89 -14.19
CA ILE A 92 5.46 -0.73 -13.24
C ILE A 92 5.44 0.65 -12.57
N GLY A 93 6.29 1.57 -13.03
CA GLY A 93 6.30 2.97 -12.63
C GLY A 93 7.25 3.33 -11.48
N PHE A 94 8.16 2.44 -11.07
CA PHE A 94 9.20 2.82 -10.12
C PHE A 94 10.22 3.77 -10.75
N GLN A 95 10.50 4.84 -10.04
CA GLN A 95 11.48 5.85 -10.41
C GLN A 95 12.39 6.14 -9.22
N GLN A 96 13.68 6.34 -9.48
CA GLN A 96 14.62 6.75 -8.45
C GLN A 96 14.24 8.15 -7.96
N ILE A 97 14.25 8.34 -6.64
CA ILE A 97 14.00 9.66 -6.04
C ILE A 97 15.18 10.56 -6.40
N PRO A 98 14.95 11.72 -7.04
CA PRO A 98 16.02 12.69 -7.33
C PRO A 98 16.37 13.43 -6.04
N LEU A 99 17.21 12.83 -5.20
CA LEU A 99 17.56 13.35 -3.88
C LEU A 99 18.14 14.76 -3.95
N GLU A 100 18.85 15.10 -5.02
CA GLU A 100 19.39 16.43 -5.30
C GLU A 100 18.32 17.51 -5.50
N GLN A 101 17.08 17.12 -5.78
CA GLN A 101 15.93 18.03 -5.97
C GLN A 101 15.02 18.10 -4.75
N VAL A 102 15.33 17.33 -3.70
CA VAL A 102 14.57 17.22 -2.45
C VAL A 102 15.28 18.00 -1.35
N GLY A 103 14.54 18.87 -0.67
CA GLY A 103 15.04 19.68 0.44
C GLY A 103 14.74 21.17 0.26
N PRO A 104 15.08 22.00 1.26
CA PRO A 104 14.97 23.45 1.17
C PRO A 104 15.79 23.96 -0.03
N ARG A 105 15.13 24.67 -0.95
CA ARG A 105 15.81 25.34 -2.06
C ARG A 105 16.21 26.74 -1.60
N ASP A 106 17.39 27.19 -1.99
CA ASP A 106 17.81 28.56 -1.74
C ASP A 106 16.85 29.53 -2.46
N PRO A 107 16.18 30.46 -1.74
CA PRO A 107 15.28 31.43 -2.34
C PRO A 107 15.93 32.29 -3.44
N SER A 108 17.27 32.44 -3.41
CA SER A 108 18.04 33.22 -4.39
C SER A 108 18.31 32.49 -5.71
N THR A 109 17.95 31.20 -5.82
CA THR A 109 18.17 30.36 -7.03
C THR A 109 16.90 30.19 -7.89
N ARG A 110 15.89 31.05 -7.72
CA ARG A 110 14.66 31.08 -8.54
C ARG A 110 14.66 32.21 -9.56
#